data_AF-A0AAE3IMC9-F1
#
_entry.id   AF-A0AAE3IMC9-F1
#
_cell.length_a   1.000
_cell.length_b   1.000
_cell.length_c   1.000
_cell.angle_alpha   90.00
_cell.angle_beta   90.00
_cell.angle_gamma   90.00
#
_symmetry.space_group_name_H-M   'P 1'
#
loop_
_entity.id
_entity.type
_entity.pdbx_description
1 polymer ?
#
loop_
_entity_poly.entity_id
_entity_poly.type
_entity_poly.pdbx_seq_one_letter_code
_entity_poly.pdbx_strand_id
1 'polypeptide(L)'
;MGVKRGAILSLAAVMLFIGVSKAAYYGGLSMGISDEKMVDRYRFPVTHWIMMSLNSEYKTHVDEDVDFTMSFDTYDAKKQANIREIKARLENISTPYEACKMAYHKVARTWDSGGFSYGKYLSRSDPSGDLREVLNSRLLGSYVDGYHSAMLIAMAFGAVYAAGKRRHSVLFFSIVTLTGVILFFLIWENPPRYIVTFIPVIMLLCTAGTRFITAIISRFCKRASASK
;
A
#
# COMPACT_ATOMS: atom_id res chain seq x y z
N MET A 1 -19.55 6.81 -28.55
CA MET A 1 -20.26 7.50 -27.44
C MET A 1 -19.82 7.09 -26.03
N GLY A 2 -19.38 5.84 -25.78
CA GLY A 2 -19.01 5.37 -24.43
C GLY A 2 -17.79 6.04 -23.78
N VAL A 3 -16.72 6.30 -24.55
CA VAL A 3 -15.47 6.87 -24.02
C VAL A 3 -15.65 8.31 -23.50
N LYS A 4 -16.41 9.14 -24.22
CA LYS A 4 -16.70 10.52 -23.80
C LYS A 4 -17.53 10.57 -22.51
N ARG A 5 -18.55 9.71 -22.39
CA ARG A 5 -19.34 9.56 -21.15
C ARG A 5 -18.48 9.06 -19.98
N GLY A 6 -17.61 8.07 -20.23
CA GLY A 6 -16.67 7.58 -19.22
C GLY A 6 -15.73 8.67 -18.72
N ALA A 7 -15.14 9.46 -19.61
CA ALA A 7 -14.26 10.57 -19.25
C ALA A 7 -14.99 11.65 -18.44
N ILE A 8 -16.22 11.99 -18.82
CA ILE A 8 -17.06 12.96 -18.09
C ILE A 8 -17.36 12.45 -16.67
N LEU A 9 -17.72 11.18 -16.53
CA LEU A 9 -17.98 10.57 -15.22
C LEU A 9 -16.73 10.54 -14.34
N SER A 10 -15.56 10.20 -14.90
CA SER A 10 -14.29 10.25 -14.17
C SER A 10 -13.96 11.67 -13.72
N LEU A 11 -14.16 12.67 -14.58
CA LEU A 11 -13.94 14.07 -14.22
C LEU A 11 -14.90 14.53 -13.12
N ALA A 12 -16.18 14.17 -13.22
CA ALA A 12 -17.17 14.46 -12.18
C ALA A 12 -16.80 13.83 -10.83
N ALA A 13 -16.30 12.60 -10.83
CA ALA A 13 -15.82 11.93 -9.62
C ALA A 13 -14.61 12.65 -9.00
N VAL A 14 -13.65 13.10 -9.81
CA VAL A 14 -12.49 13.88 -9.32
C VAL A 14 -12.95 15.21 -8.73
N MET A 15 -13.84 15.92 -9.40
CA MET A 15 -14.39 17.20 -8.92
C MET A 15 -15.16 17.02 -7.60
N LEU A 16 -15.95 15.95 -7.49
CA LEU A 16 -16.64 15.61 -6.25
C LEU A 16 -15.65 15.34 -5.11
N PHE A 17 -14.58 14.57 -5.37
CA PHE A 17 -13.56 14.28 -4.37
C PHE A 17 -12.84 15.55 -3.86
N ILE A 18 -12.50 16.46 -4.78
CA ILE A 18 -11.93 17.78 -4.44
C ILE A 18 -12.93 18.59 -3.61
N GLY A 19 -14.20 18.62 -4.03
CA GLY A 19 -15.27 19.34 -3.33
C GLY A 19 -15.47 18.84 -1.90
N VAL A 20 -15.54 17.52 -1.69
CA VAL A 20 -15.66 16.91 -0.36
C VAL A 20 -14.44 17.23 0.51
N SER A 21 -13.23 17.17 -0.06
CA SER A 21 -12.00 17.50 0.66
C SER A 21 -11.96 18.97 1.11
N LYS A 22 -12.39 19.88 0.25
CA LYS A 22 -12.51 21.32 0.57
C LYS A 22 -13.60 21.59 1.60
N ALA A 23 -14.75 20.92 1.49
CA ALA A 23 -15.83 21.05 2.46
C ALA A 23 -15.39 20.58 3.85
N ALA A 24 -14.66 19.45 3.95
CA ALA A 24 -14.10 18.98 5.21
C ALA A 24 -13.07 19.98 5.79
N TYR A 25 -12.21 20.56 4.95
CA TYR A 25 -11.25 21.58 5.35
C TYR A 25 -11.92 22.82 5.95
N TYR A 26 -12.83 23.45 5.20
CA TYR A 26 -13.52 24.66 5.67
C TYR A 26 -14.48 24.37 6.82
N GLY A 27 -15.10 23.17 6.83
CA GLY A 27 -15.90 22.69 7.94
C GLY A 27 -15.08 22.63 9.23
N GLY A 28 -13.89 22.03 9.20
CA GLY A 28 -12.98 21.96 10.35
C GLY A 28 -12.56 23.33 10.88
N LEU A 29 -12.30 24.29 9.98
CA LEU A 29 -12.03 25.68 10.37
C LEU A 29 -13.25 26.33 11.04
N SER A 30 -14.44 26.19 10.45
CA SER A 30 -15.68 26.79 10.96
C SER A 30 -16.12 26.22 12.31
N MET A 31 -15.81 24.94 12.57
CA MET A 31 -16.11 24.25 13.83
C MET A 31 -15.06 24.50 14.92
N GLY A 32 -14.00 25.27 14.64
CA GLY A 32 -12.92 25.52 15.59
C GLY A 32 -12.05 24.30 15.90
N ILE A 33 -12.08 23.27 15.05
CA ILE A 33 -11.21 22.08 15.19
C ILE A 33 -9.74 22.46 14.93
N SER A 34 -9.51 23.44 14.05
CA SER A 34 -8.19 23.99 13.75
C SER A 34 -8.33 25.43 13.25
N ASP A 35 -7.21 26.15 13.15
CA ASP A 35 -7.11 27.44 12.50
C ASP A 35 -6.03 27.42 11.40
N GLU A 36 -5.97 28.46 10.57
CA GLU A 36 -5.02 28.49 9.45
C GLU A 36 -3.55 28.39 9.88
N LYS A 37 -3.19 28.95 11.05
CA LYS A 37 -1.82 28.88 11.58
C LYS A 37 -1.48 27.47 12.04
N MET A 38 -2.41 26.80 12.72
CA MET A 38 -2.28 25.40 13.14
C MET A 38 -2.21 24.49 11.92
N VAL A 39 -3.03 24.72 10.90
CA VAL A 39 -2.93 23.98 9.63
C VAL A 39 -1.56 24.17 9.00
N ASP A 40 -1.07 25.40 8.85
CA ASP A 40 0.24 25.64 8.24
C ASP A 40 1.37 24.99 9.06
N ARG A 41 1.33 25.14 10.39
CA ARG A 41 2.35 24.60 11.30
C ARG A 41 2.39 23.08 11.32
N TYR A 42 1.25 22.39 11.29
CA TYR A 42 1.21 20.92 11.44
C TYR A 42 1.06 20.18 10.11
N ARG A 43 0.82 20.87 9.01
CA ARG A 43 0.79 20.24 7.69
C ARG A 43 2.19 19.80 7.27
N PHE A 44 2.26 18.57 6.76
CA PHE A 44 3.45 18.02 6.14
C PHE A 44 3.37 18.18 4.62
N PRO A 45 4.47 18.59 3.96
CA PRO A 45 4.53 18.60 2.50
C PRO A 45 4.61 17.16 1.97
N VAL A 46 4.13 16.97 0.73
CA VAL A 46 4.22 15.68 0.01
C VAL A 46 5.65 15.14 -0.01
N THR A 47 6.64 16.04 -0.06
CA THR A 47 8.07 15.70 -0.02
C THR A 47 8.49 14.97 1.25
N HIS A 48 7.77 15.11 2.38
CA HIS A 48 8.07 14.35 3.59
C HIS A 48 7.97 12.84 3.37
N TRP A 49 6.88 12.38 2.75
CA TRP A 49 6.65 10.96 2.54
C TRP A 49 7.65 10.36 1.56
N ILE A 50 8.05 11.13 0.53
CA ILE A 50 9.10 10.74 -0.41
C ILE A 50 10.46 10.67 0.29
N MET A 51 10.79 11.66 1.11
CA MET A 51 12.02 11.70 1.92
C MET A 51 12.08 10.50 2.86
N MET A 52 11.02 10.25 3.61
CA MET A 52 10.92 9.12 4.53
C MET A 52 10.97 7.79 3.77
N SER A 53 10.48 7.74 2.53
CA SER A 53 10.57 6.55 1.68
C SER A 53 12.01 6.09 1.38
N LEU A 54 12.99 7.00 1.50
CA LEU A 54 14.40 6.82 1.17
C LEU A 54 15.28 6.62 2.42
N ASN A 55 14.69 6.42 3.60
CA ASN A 55 15.47 6.25 4.83
C ASN A 55 16.40 5.02 4.76
N SER A 56 17.58 5.14 5.36
CA SER A 56 18.64 4.12 5.33
C SER A 56 18.29 2.85 6.13
N GLU A 57 17.32 2.93 7.03
CA GLU A 57 16.89 1.81 7.87
C GLU A 57 15.79 0.96 7.20
N TYR A 58 15.39 1.35 5.99
CA TYR A 58 14.29 0.76 5.22
C TYR A 58 12.96 0.72 5.98
N LYS A 59 12.83 1.47 7.08
CA LYS A 59 11.66 1.48 7.96
C LYS A 59 10.48 2.12 7.25
N THR A 60 9.27 1.69 7.60
CA THR A 60 8.05 2.28 7.05
C THR A 60 7.71 3.60 7.71
N HIS A 61 8.13 3.82 8.95
CA HIS A 61 7.97 5.08 9.63
C HIS A 61 9.21 5.30 10.48
N VAL A 62 9.77 6.50 10.41
CA VAL A 62 10.98 6.91 11.10
C VAL A 62 10.60 8.16 11.89
N ASP A 63 10.57 8.05 13.22
CA ASP A 63 10.14 9.15 14.07
C ASP A 63 11.12 10.33 13.93
N GLU A 64 12.39 10.05 13.67
CA GLU A 64 13.44 11.04 13.38
C GLU A 64 13.15 11.85 12.11
N ASP A 65 12.54 11.25 11.08
CA ASP A 65 12.14 11.95 9.85
C ASP A 65 10.93 12.88 10.08
N VAL A 66 10.05 12.48 11.01
CA VAL A 66 8.92 13.29 11.48
C VAL A 66 9.44 14.49 12.24
N ASP A 67 10.33 14.27 13.22
CA ASP A 67 10.93 15.32 14.04
C ASP A 67 11.75 16.30 13.20
N PHE A 68 12.54 15.78 12.25
CA PHE A 68 13.27 16.60 11.28
C PHE A 68 12.33 17.53 10.53
N THR A 69 11.24 17.00 9.96
CA THR A 69 10.28 17.83 9.22
C THR A 69 9.55 18.81 10.15
N MET A 70 9.23 18.41 11.39
CA MET A 70 8.55 19.26 12.37
C MET A 70 9.40 20.39 12.95
N SER A 71 10.73 20.29 12.82
CA SER A 71 11.67 21.32 13.28
C SER A 71 11.56 22.63 12.50
N PHE A 72 10.92 22.63 11.31
CA PHE A 72 10.72 23.82 10.49
C PHE A 72 9.32 24.41 10.66
N ASP A 73 9.25 25.74 10.75
CA ASP A 73 8.03 26.44 11.14
C ASP A 73 6.97 26.52 10.03
N THR A 74 7.39 26.76 8.79
CA THR A 74 6.49 27.00 7.65
C THR A 74 6.46 25.84 6.68
N TYR A 75 5.34 25.66 5.96
CA TYR A 75 5.21 24.62 4.94
C TYR A 75 6.33 24.65 3.89
N ASP A 76 6.71 25.85 3.44
CA ASP A 76 7.77 26.01 2.44
C ASP A 76 9.15 25.68 3.01
N ALA A 77 9.45 26.06 4.26
CA ALA A 77 10.70 25.69 4.91
C ALA A 77 10.83 24.16 5.05
N LYS A 78 9.75 23.48 5.47
CA LYS A 78 9.66 22.01 5.51
C LYS A 78 9.88 21.40 4.14
N LYS A 79 9.21 21.93 3.11
CA LYS A 79 9.32 21.41 1.74
C LYS A 79 10.75 21.48 1.24
N GLN A 80 11.43 22.61 1.44
CA GLN A 80 12.82 22.80 1.00
C GLN A 80 13.79 21.92 1.80
N ALA A 81 13.60 21.79 3.11
CA ALA A 81 14.40 20.89 3.94
C ALA A 81 14.28 19.43 3.47
N ASN A 82 13.05 18.95 3.25
CA ASN A 82 12.82 17.59 2.78
C ASN A 82 13.41 17.35 1.39
N ILE A 83 13.38 18.35 0.50
CA ILE A 83 14.03 18.23 -0.83
C ILE A 83 15.56 18.12 -0.70
N ARG A 84 16.18 18.89 0.20
CA ARG A 84 17.62 18.76 0.46
C ARG A 84 17.98 17.37 0.98
N GLU A 85 17.21 16.86 1.93
CA GLU A 85 17.41 15.52 2.50
C GLU A 85 17.17 14.41 1.46
N ILE A 86 16.14 14.54 0.61
CA ILE A 86 15.92 13.61 -0.52
C ILE A 86 17.17 13.55 -1.42
N LYS A 87 17.72 14.71 -1.79
CA LYS A 87 18.91 14.76 -2.65
C LYS A 87 20.10 14.06 -1.98
N ALA A 88 20.36 14.36 -0.71
CA ALA A 88 21.43 13.72 0.06
C ALA A 88 21.25 12.19 0.14
N ARG A 89 20.02 11.70 0.36
CA ARG A 89 19.72 10.25 0.39
C ARG A 89 19.91 9.60 -0.98
N LEU A 90 19.52 10.27 -2.06
CA LEU A 90 19.71 9.78 -3.43
C LEU A 90 21.20 9.70 -3.80
N GLU A 91 22.03 10.62 -3.34
CA GLU A 91 23.49 10.58 -3.53
C GLU A 91 24.13 9.35 -2.88
N ASN A 92 23.57 8.86 -1.77
CA ASN A 92 24.02 7.63 -1.11
C ASN A 92 23.59 6.35 -1.85
N ILE A 93 22.65 6.42 -2.79
CA ILE A 93 22.22 5.30 -3.65
C ILE A 93 23.08 5.33 -4.92
N SER A 94 24.35 4.97 -4.77
CA SER A 94 25.37 5.13 -5.81
C SER A 94 25.45 3.96 -6.81
N THR A 95 24.77 2.84 -6.55
CA THR A 95 24.80 1.65 -7.41
C THR A 95 23.40 1.08 -7.71
N PRO A 96 23.21 0.41 -8.87
CA PRO A 96 21.98 -0.32 -9.15
C PRO A 96 21.64 -1.37 -8.09
N TYR A 97 22.66 -1.97 -7.45
CA TYR A 97 22.47 -2.94 -6.38
C TYR A 97 21.78 -2.31 -5.17
N GLU A 98 22.25 -1.15 -4.69
CA GLU A 98 21.62 -0.46 -3.55
C GLU A 98 20.19 -0.01 -3.87
N ALA A 99 19.93 0.44 -5.11
CA ALA A 99 18.58 0.75 -5.56
C ALA A 99 17.66 -0.49 -5.55
N CYS A 100 18.13 -1.62 -6.07
CA CYS A 100 17.40 -2.89 -6.06
C CYS A 100 17.17 -3.42 -4.64
N LYS A 101 18.18 -3.31 -3.76
CA LYS A 101 18.10 -3.71 -2.35
C LYS A 101 17.06 -2.89 -1.60
N MET A 102 17.05 -1.57 -1.81
CA MET A 102 16.02 -0.70 -1.25
C MET A 102 14.63 -1.10 -1.76
N ALA A 103 14.46 -1.28 -3.08
CA ALA A 103 13.19 -1.72 -3.65
C ALA A 103 12.73 -3.08 -3.09
N TYR A 104 13.64 -4.04 -2.95
CA TYR A 104 13.36 -5.34 -2.34
C TYR A 104 12.84 -5.19 -0.91
N HIS A 105 13.56 -4.47 -0.04
CA HIS A 105 13.13 -4.29 1.35
C HIS A 105 11.79 -3.57 1.44
N LYS A 106 11.51 -2.64 0.53
CA LYS A 106 10.23 -1.95 0.47
C LYS A 106 9.10 -2.91 0.08
N VAL A 107 9.26 -3.67 -0.99
CA VAL A 107 8.25 -4.66 -1.40
C VAL A 107 8.07 -5.74 -0.33
N ALA A 108 9.16 -6.35 0.13
CA ALA A 108 9.10 -7.37 1.18
C ALA A 108 8.34 -6.83 2.40
N ARG A 109 8.73 -5.66 2.93
CA ARG A 109 8.09 -5.12 4.13
C ARG A 109 6.58 -4.92 3.97
N THR A 110 6.12 -4.42 2.83
CA THR A 110 4.68 -4.21 2.60
C THR A 110 3.93 -5.55 2.45
N TRP A 111 4.55 -6.57 1.85
CA TRP A 111 3.85 -7.79 1.40
C TRP A 111 4.22 -9.09 2.16
N ASP A 112 5.18 -9.08 3.10
CA ASP A 112 5.73 -10.30 3.72
C ASP A 112 4.87 -10.86 4.87
N SER A 113 4.08 -10.02 5.56
CA SER A 113 3.22 -10.47 6.67
C SER A 113 1.74 -10.26 6.39
N GLY A 114 0.94 -11.29 6.73
CA GLY A 114 -0.52 -11.24 6.64
C GLY A 114 -1.18 -10.34 7.67
N GLY A 115 -0.43 -9.95 8.71
CA GLY A 115 -0.92 -9.08 9.75
C GLY A 115 -1.03 -7.61 9.32
N PHE A 116 -0.44 -7.20 8.20
CA PHE A 116 -0.45 -5.81 7.73
C PHE A 116 -0.08 -4.78 8.83
N SER A 117 0.86 -5.15 9.71
CA SER A 117 1.30 -4.40 10.89
C SER A 117 0.28 -4.22 12.03
N TYR A 118 -0.79 -5.04 12.12
CA TYR A 118 -1.77 -4.92 13.21
C TYR A 118 -1.13 -4.97 14.60
N GLY A 119 -0.09 -5.80 14.81
CA GLY A 119 0.60 -5.91 16.09
C GLY A 119 1.17 -4.58 16.62
N LYS A 120 1.68 -3.72 15.73
CA LYS A 120 2.16 -2.36 16.09
C LYS A 120 1.04 -1.46 16.61
N TYR A 121 -0.18 -1.66 16.12
CA TYR A 121 -1.34 -0.87 16.55
C TYR A 121 -1.98 -1.49 17.79
N LEU A 122 -1.99 -2.81 17.87
CA LEU A 122 -2.52 -3.52 19.00
C LEU A 122 -1.78 -3.19 20.30
N SER A 123 -0.45 -3.04 20.22
CA SER A 123 0.36 -2.61 21.38
C SER A 123 -0.01 -1.23 21.93
N ARG A 124 -0.76 -0.42 21.17
CA ARG A 124 -1.25 0.90 21.61
C ARG A 124 -2.63 0.86 22.26
N SER A 125 -3.36 -0.24 22.11
CA SER A 125 -4.76 -0.34 22.55
C SER A 125 -4.95 -1.08 23.88
N ASP A 126 -3.87 -1.66 24.43
CA ASP A 126 -3.85 -2.49 25.66
C ASP A 126 -5.10 -3.37 25.85
N PRO A 127 -5.35 -4.35 24.94
CA PRO A 127 -6.49 -5.25 25.08
C PRO A 127 -6.39 -6.04 26.39
N SER A 128 -7.51 -6.28 27.06
CA SER A 128 -7.57 -7.02 28.33
C SER A 128 -8.02 -8.47 28.15
N GLY A 129 -7.68 -9.30 29.14
CA GLY A 129 -8.15 -10.69 29.28
C GLY A 129 -7.80 -11.62 28.10
N ASP A 130 -8.67 -12.58 27.84
CA ASP A 130 -8.52 -13.64 26.82
C ASP A 130 -8.25 -13.08 25.42
N LEU A 131 -8.77 -11.89 25.12
CA LEU A 131 -8.54 -11.23 23.83
C LEU A 131 -7.05 -10.90 23.63
N ARG A 132 -6.37 -10.45 24.68
CA ARG A 132 -4.92 -10.20 24.62
C ARG A 132 -4.16 -11.49 24.35
N GLU A 133 -4.55 -12.59 24.97
CA GLU A 133 -3.89 -13.88 24.80
C GLU A 133 -4.05 -14.39 23.35
N VAL A 134 -5.28 -14.37 22.81
CA VAL A 134 -5.56 -14.78 21.44
C VAL A 134 -4.78 -13.92 20.43
N LEU A 135 -4.80 -12.60 20.60
CA LEU A 135 -4.16 -11.67 19.67
C LEU A 135 -2.62 -11.72 19.71
N ASN A 136 -2.04 -12.19 20.81
CA ASN A 136 -0.60 -12.44 20.92
C ASN A 136 -0.23 -13.91 20.68
N SER A 137 -1.20 -14.77 20.36
CA SER A 137 -0.95 -16.21 20.21
C SER A 137 -0.14 -16.52 18.93
N ARG A 138 0.81 -17.45 19.06
CA ARG A 138 1.58 -17.97 17.92
C ARG A 138 0.71 -18.70 16.90
N LEU A 139 -0.41 -19.27 17.36
CA LEU A 139 -1.38 -19.94 16.51
C LEU A 139 -2.06 -18.96 15.56
N LEU A 140 -2.55 -17.82 16.07
CA LEU A 140 -3.13 -16.77 15.25
C LEU A 140 -2.11 -16.21 14.26
N GLY A 141 -0.87 -15.95 14.70
CA GLY A 141 0.22 -15.51 13.82
C GLY A 141 0.44 -16.48 12.65
N SER A 142 0.63 -17.76 12.95
CA SER A 142 0.81 -18.81 11.93
C SER A 142 -0.39 -18.93 10.98
N TYR A 143 -1.62 -18.80 11.50
CA TYR A 143 -2.84 -18.85 10.69
C TYR A 143 -2.91 -17.67 9.72
N VAL A 144 -2.65 -16.45 10.20
CA VAL A 144 -2.70 -15.22 9.40
C VAL A 144 -1.62 -15.24 8.31
N ASP A 145 -0.39 -15.60 8.64
CA ASP A 145 0.70 -15.66 7.66
C ASP A 145 0.52 -16.82 6.67
N GLY A 146 -0.03 -17.95 7.12
CA GLY A 146 -0.38 -19.07 6.24
C GLY A 146 -1.50 -18.71 5.25
N TYR A 147 -2.55 -18.04 5.73
CA TYR A 147 -3.63 -17.53 4.86
C TYR A 147 -3.09 -16.51 3.86
N HIS A 148 -2.24 -15.59 4.31
CA HIS A 148 -1.62 -14.58 3.44
C HIS A 148 -0.72 -15.20 2.39
N SER A 149 0.08 -16.20 2.75
CA SER A 149 0.91 -16.95 1.80
C SER A 149 0.05 -17.64 0.73
N ALA A 150 -1.05 -18.29 1.13
CA ALA A 150 -1.98 -18.89 0.18
C ALA A 150 -2.64 -17.84 -0.73
N MET A 151 -2.99 -16.68 -0.19
CA MET A 151 -3.51 -15.54 -0.93
C MET A 151 -2.50 -15.03 -1.98
N LEU A 152 -1.23 -14.86 -1.60
CA LEU A 152 -0.16 -14.43 -2.51
C LEU A 152 0.06 -15.45 -3.65
N ILE A 153 0.07 -16.75 -3.34
CA ILE A 153 0.16 -17.81 -4.35
C ILE A 153 -1.03 -17.73 -5.32
N ALA A 154 -2.25 -17.70 -4.79
CA ALA A 154 -3.45 -17.57 -5.62
C ALA A 154 -3.42 -16.29 -6.46
N MET A 155 -3.01 -15.17 -5.89
CA MET A 155 -2.88 -13.89 -6.59
C MET A 155 -1.85 -13.98 -7.74
N ALA A 156 -0.71 -14.63 -7.52
CA ALA A 156 0.32 -14.81 -8.55
C ALA A 156 -0.21 -15.62 -9.75
N PHE A 157 -0.88 -16.75 -9.51
CA PHE A 157 -1.56 -17.51 -10.57
C PHE A 157 -2.67 -16.70 -11.24
N GLY A 158 -3.40 -15.90 -10.47
CA GLY A 158 -4.42 -14.98 -10.98
C GLY A 158 -3.85 -13.91 -11.91
N ALA A 159 -2.70 -13.34 -11.56
CA ALA A 159 -2.00 -12.35 -12.37
C ALA A 159 -1.48 -12.96 -13.68
N VAL A 160 -0.89 -14.15 -13.64
CA VAL A 160 -0.46 -14.90 -14.85
C VAL A 160 -1.66 -15.18 -15.77
N TYR A 161 -2.78 -15.63 -15.20
CA TYR A 161 -4.01 -15.85 -15.96
C TYR A 161 -4.58 -14.55 -16.56
N ALA A 162 -4.55 -13.46 -15.78
CA ALA A 162 -5.04 -12.15 -16.19
C ALA A 162 -4.21 -11.51 -17.31
N ALA A 163 -2.89 -11.75 -17.34
CA ALA A 163 -2.00 -11.23 -18.39
C ALA A 163 -2.38 -11.71 -19.79
N GLY A 164 -2.99 -12.90 -19.91
CA GLY A 164 -3.52 -13.44 -21.18
C GLY A 164 -4.94 -12.96 -21.52
N LYS A 165 -5.55 -12.06 -20.74
CA LYS A 165 -6.90 -11.55 -20.98
C LYS A 165 -6.90 -10.26 -21.80
N ARG A 166 -8.07 -9.94 -22.36
CA ARG A 166 -8.28 -8.70 -23.11
C ARG A 166 -7.95 -7.49 -22.23
N ARG A 167 -7.38 -6.46 -22.87
CA ARG A 167 -6.92 -5.16 -22.32
C ARG A 167 -7.98 -4.34 -21.56
N HIS A 168 -9.23 -4.80 -21.49
CA HIS A 168 -10.34 -4.13 -20.80
C HIS A 168 -11.14 -5.06 -19.88
N SER A 169 -10.61 -6.23 -19.54
CA SER A 169 -11.23 -7.10 -18.53
C SER A 169 -10.98 -6.56 -17.13
N VAL A 170 -11.88 -6.87 -16.19
CA VAL A 170 -11.71 -6.55 -14.76
C VAL A 170 -10.36 -7.05 -14.24
N LEU A 171 -9.95 -8.26 -14.62
CA LEU A 171 -8.67 -8.85 -14.22
C LEU A 171 -7.45 -8.08 -14.76
N PHE A 172 -7.55 -7.56 -15.98
CA PHE A 172 -6.50 -6.69 -16.53
C PHE A 172 -6.39 -5.38 -15.75
N PHE A 173 -7.52 -4.76 -15.38
CA PHE A 173 -7.50 -3.58 -14.52
C PHE A 173 -6.95 -3.88 -13.12
N SER A 174 -7.25 -5.06 -12.55
CA SER A 174 -6.69 -5.48 -11.26
C SER A 174 -5.16 -5.57 -11.29
N ILE A 175 -4.57 -6.19 -12.32
CA ILE A 175 -3.09 -6.26 -12.42
C ILE A 175 -2.48 -4.87 -12.59
N VAL A 176 -3.05 -4.02 -13.45
CA VAL A 176 -2.54 -2.65 -13.67
C VAL A 176 -2.61 -1.83 -12.38
N THR A 177 -3.69 -1.99 -11.62
CA THR A 177 -3.89 -1.31 -10.34
C THR A 177 -2.82 -1.73 -9.34
N LEU A 178 -2.63 -3.04 -9.12
CA LEU A 178 -1.62 -3.51 -8.16
C LEU A 178 -0.19 -3.20 -8.60
N THR A 179 0.12 -3.26 -9.89
CA THR A 179 1.41 -2.80 -10.40
C THR A 179 1.62 -1.32 -10.11
N GLY A 180 0.60 -0.48 -10.35
CA GLY A 180 0.66 0.95 -10.01
C GLY A 180 0.87 1.19 -8.51
N VAL A 181 0.20 0.44 -7.65
CA VAL A 181 0.37 0.51 -6.19
C VAL A 181 1.79 0.13 -5.77
N ILE A 182 2.34 -0.96 -6.32
CA ILE A 182 3.72 -1.38 -6.02
C ILE A 182 4.70 -0.28 -6.43
N LEU A 183 4.58 0.25 -7.66
CA LEU A 183 5.45 1.33 -8.14
C LEU A 183 5.32 2.61 -7.30
N PHE A 184 4.10 2.96 -6.89
CA PHE A 184 3.86 4.11 -6.02
C PHE A 184 4.55 3.91 -4.65
N PHE A 185 4.44 2.72 -4.05
CA PHE A 185 5.08 2.40 -2.78
C PHE A 185 6.61 2.36 -2.85
N LEU A 186 7.22 2.22 -4.04
CA LEU A 186 8.67 2.40 -4.19
C LEU A 186 9.10 3.86 -3.96
N ILE A 187 8.21 4.82 -4.23
CA ILE A 187 8.47 6.27 -4.12
C ILE A 187 7.92 6.85 -2.81
N TRP A 188 6.91 6.21 -2.23
CA TRP A 188 6.19 6.68 -1.05
C TRP A 188 6.59 5.93 0.22
N GLU A 189 6.27 6.50 1.38
CA GLU A 189 6.25 5.76 2.64
C GLU A 189 5.27 4.57 2.54
N ASN A 190 5.70 3.35 2.84
CA ASN A 190 4.95 2.14 2.43
C ASN A 190 4.60 1.17 3.59
N PRO A 191 3.89 1.62 4.63
CA PRO A 191 3.43 0.78 5.71
C PRO A 191 2.46 -0.31 5.19
N PRO A 192 2.57 -1.55 5.70
CA PRO A 192 1.79 -2.69 5.21
C PRO A 192 0.26 -2.47 5.23
N ARG A 193 -0.24 -1.66 6.17
CA ARG A 193 -1.67 -1.32 6.29
C ARG A 193 -2.27 -0.72 5.01
N TYR A 194 -1.47 -0.06 4.15
CA TYR A 194 -2.00 0.54 2.92
C TYR A 194 -2.52 -0.52 1.94
N ILE A 195 -2.06 -1.77 2.02
CA ILE A 195 -2.56 -2.87 1.20
C ILE A 195 -4.01 -3.23 1.56
N VAL A 196 -4.46 -2.98 2.79
CA VAL A 196 -5.81 -3.34 3.25
C VAL A 196 -6.88 -2.74 2.33
N THR A 197 -6.68 -1.50 1.87
CA THR A 197 -7.57 -0.82 0.92
C THR A 197 -7.68 -1.55 -0.43
N PHE A 198 -6.65 -2.31 -0.82
CA PHE A 198 -6.59 -3.03 -2.08
C PHE A 198 -7.00 -4.51 -1.96
N ILE A 199 -7.38 -4.99 -0.77
CA ILE A 199 -7.86 -6.37 -0.57
C ILE A 199 -8.96 -6.76 -1.57
N PRO A 200 -10.00 -5.95 -1.86
CA PRO A 200 -11.01 -6.33 -2.84
C PRO A 200 -10.43 -6.60 -4.23
N VAL A 201 -9.43 -5.82 -4.66
CA VAL A 201 -8.74 -6.01 -5.95
C VAL A 201 -7.89 -7.28 -5.93
N ILE A 202 -7.19 -7.54 -4.82
CA ILE A 202 -6.42 -8.76 -4.59
C ILE A 202 -7.33 -9.99 -4.67
N MET A 203 -8.51 -9.94 -4.03
CA MET A 203 -9.46 -11.06 -4.00
C MET A 203 -10.00 -11.42 -5.39
N LEU A 204 -10.17 -10.44 -6.29
CA LEU A 204 -10.51 -10.71 -7.69
C LEU A 204 -9.45 -11.56 -8.38
N LEU A 205 -8.16 -11.25 -8.15
CA LEU A 205 -7.06 -12.04 -8.70
C LEU A 205 -6.95 -13.40 -8.02
N CYS A 206 -7.08 -13.48 -6.70
CA CYS A 206 -7.07 -14.76 -5.98
C CYS A 206 -8.17 -15.69 -6.50
N THR A 207 -9.38 -15.19 -6.73
CA THR A 207 -10.50 -15.98 -7.28
C THR A 207 -10.20 -16.51 -8.68
N ALA A 208 -9.58 -15.70 -9.54
CA ALA A 208 -9.16 -16.16 -10.87
C ALA A 208 -8.03 -17.20 -10.77
N GLY A 209 -7.08 -16.98 -9.87
CA GLY A 209 -5.94 -17.86 -9.65
C GLY A 209 -6.30 -19.20 -9.07
N THR A 210 -7.19 -19.27 -8.07
CA THR A 210 -7.68 -20.53 -7.53
C THR A 210 -8.38 -21.37 -8.59
N ARG A 211 -9.24 -20.76 -9.42
CA ARG A 211 -9.87 -21.44 -10.57
C ARG A 211 -8.83 -21.98 -11.56
N PHE A 212 -7.78 -21.20 -11.82
CA PHE A 212 -6.69 -21.62 -12.71
C PHE A 212 -5.89 -22.79 -12.13
N ILE A 213 -5.54 -22.74 -10.84
CA ILE A 213 -4.88 -23.83 -10.10
C ILE A 213 -5.74 -25.11 -10.14
N THR A 214 -7.03 -25.03 -9.81
CA THR A 214 -7.93 -26.18 -9.85
C THR A 214 -8.02 -26.79 -11.25
N ALA A 215 -8.06 -25.96 -12.30
CA ALA A 215 -8.06 -26.45 -13.68
C ALA A 215 -6.76 -27.21 -14.01
N ILE A 216 -5.60 -26.72 -13.58
CA ILE A 216 -4.31 -27.40 -13.75
C ILE A 216 -4.31 -28.75 -13.04
N ILE A 217 -4.68 -28.78 -11.75
CA ILE A 217 -4.74 -30.00 -10.95
C ILE A 217 -5.67 -31.02 -11.60
N SER A 218 -6.88 -30.61 -12.01
CA SER A 218 -7.84 -31.50 -12.66
C SER A 218 -7.30 -32.15 -13.95
N ARG A 219 -6.51 -31.42 -14.74
CA ARG A 219 -5.89 -31.94 -15.96
C ARG A 219 -4.80 -32.96 -15.63
N PHE A 220 -4.00 -32.72 -14.61
CA PHE A 220 -2.99 -33.67 -14.15
C PHE A 220 -3.63 -34.96 -13.62
N CYS A 221 -4.68 -34.87 -12.79
CA CYS A 221 -5.40 -36.03 -12.30
C CYS A 221 -6.01 -36.87 -13.44
N LYS A 222 -6.61 -36.22 -14.45
CA LYS A 222 -7.15 -36.92 -15.63
C LYS A 222 -6.05 -37.64 -16.43
N ARG A 223 -4.90 -36.99 -16.66
CA ARG A 223 -3.76 -37.62 -17.36
C ARG A 223 -3.18 -38.81 -16.59
N ALA A 224 -3.05 -38.68 -15.27
CA ALA A 224 -2.57 -39.78 -14.42
C ALA A 224 -3.54 -40.97 -14.41
N SER A 225 -4.85 -40.72 -14.45
CA SER A 225 -5.86 -41.77 -14.53
C SER A 225 -5.93 -42.45 -15.90
N ALA A 226 -5.56 -41.77 -16.98
CA ALA A 226 -5.57 -42.31 -18.34
C ALA A 226 -4.29 -43.09 -18.70
N SER A 227 -3.25 -43.00 -17.86
CA SER A 227 -1.97 -43.72 -18.00
C SER A 227 -1.91 -45.02 -17.18
N LYS A 228 -2.97 -45.35 -16.46
CA LYS A 228 -3.19 -46.64 -15.77
C LYS A 228 -4.17 -47.47 -16.59
#